data_AF-A0A1H6FKN9-F1
#
_entry.id   AF-A0A1H6FKN9-F1
#
_cell.length_a   1.000
_cell.length_b   1.000
_cell.length_c   1.000
_cell.angle_alpha   90.00
_cell.angle_beta   90.00
_cell.angle_gamma   90.00
#
_symmetry.space_group_name_H-M   'P 1'
#
loop_
_entity.id
_entity.type
_entity.pdbx_description
1 polymer ?
#
loop_
_entity_poly.entity_id
_entity_poly.type
_entity_poly.pdbx_seq_one_letter_code
_entity_poly.pdbx_strand_id
1 'polypeptide(L)'
;MPPFTATHTPRQLLEIVRAVSLHADADAPTSVTTRAWNEHRAPAGFPDAPQAFSMTKRLGVSWAQLLRAAHAPPDDALRQLRNFQADKGRKGLTLAGVFIALRQAAHRLGQTSVNRTDYVRARDLILAPSARTRHAATAARAIPALTAIDDLLKRHGLSWEQGLERAGLEPPERIVRSGLSLEEAVRAFVEDTGRLPRSRRQIFDWADHRGVALRRIDRFTEEFQRATTTVLAQRELDGLPPVEVADAGLRFESAADGSIGPQKVRHRWTRETLIAGMALAIRELGPGRQLDQRSLKQVAADRRDLPIPSYSVVYRHLQKHPDDTWDQWRREAEALSRASA
;
A
#
# COMPACT_ATOMS: atom_id res chain seq x y z
N MET A 1 -35.04 -29.13 16.68
CA MET A 1 -33.71 -28.86 17.27
C MET A 1 -33.72 -27.49 17.90
N PRO A 2 -33.69 -27.36 19.23
CA PRO A 2 -33.66 -26.04 19.86
C PRO A 2 -32.30 -25.35 19.63
N PRO A 3 -32.26 -24.00 19.60
CA PRO A 3 -31.05 -23.24 19.35
C PRO A 3 -30.05 -23.33 20.52
N PHE A 4 -28.77 -23.18 20.16
CA PHE A 4 -27.57 -23.30 20.99
C PHE A 4 -27.56 -22.30 22.16
N THR A 5 -27.93 -22.72 23.38
CA THR A 5 -27.72 -21.93 24.60
C THR A 5 -26.36 -22.27 25.21
N ALA A 6 -25.46 -21.28 25.24
CA ALA A 6 -24.08 -21.44 25.69
C ALA A 6 -23.97 -21.49 27.24
N THR A 7 -24.19 -22.66 27.84
CA THR A 7 -24.07 -22.86 29.30
C THR A 7 -22.63 -22.89 29.82
N HIS A 8 -21.65 -23.22 28.98
CA HIS A 8 -20.26 -23.42 29.41
C HIS A 8 -19.34 -22.26 28.98
N THR A 9 -18.58 -21.71 29.92
CA THR A 9 -17.49 -20.75 29.69
C THR A 9 -16.28 -21.43 29.04
N PRO A 10 -15.37 -20.68 28.37
CA PRO A 10 -14.14 -21.26 27.81
C PRO A 10 -13.28 -21.99 28.84
N ARG A 11 -13.25 -21.51 30.09
CA ARG A 11 -12.53 -22.16 31.19
C ARG A 11 -13.14 -23.52 31.52
N GLN A 12 -14.46 -23.56 31.72
CA GLN A 12 -15.18 -24.81 32.00
C GLN A 12 -15.00 -25.82 30.86
N LEU A 13 -14.99 -25.37 29.60
CA LEU A 13 -14.72 -26.26 28.47
C LEU A 13 -13.31 -26.86 28.51
N LEU A 14 -12.29 -26.10 28.90
CA LEU A 14 -10.93 -26.65 29.05
C LEU A 14 -10.86 -27.68 30.19
N GLU A 15 -11.52 -27.40 31.32
CA GLU A 15 -11.60 -28.32 32.46
C GLU A 15 -12.30 -29.63 32.08
N ILE A 16 -13.42 -29.57 31.37
CA ILE A 16 -14.15 -30.73 30.86
C ILE A 16 -13.29 -31.52 29.85
N VAL A 17 -12.64 -30.83 28.91
CA VAL A 17 -11.76 -31.47 27.93
C VAL A 17 -10.64 -32.24 28.62
N ARG A 18 -10.02 -31.65 29.65
CA ARG A 18 -8.97 -32.29 30.46
C ARG A 18 -9.50 -33.51 31.19
N ALA A 19 -10.63 -33.39 31.90
CA ALA A 19 -11.18 -34.49 32.69
C ALA A 19 -11.58 -35.70 31.83
N VAL A 20 -12.27 -35.46 30.71
CA VAL A 20 -12.69 -36.52 29.78
C VAL A 20 -11.49 -37.16 29.07
N SER A 21 -10.46 -36.38 28.71
CA SER A 21 -9.27 -36.96 28.06
C SER A 21 -8.42 -37.79 29.03
N LEU A 22 -8.28 -37.39 30.30
CA LEU A 22 -7.65 -38.23 31.33
C LEU A 22 -8.41 -39.52 31.59
N HIS A 23 -9.74 -39.49 31.52
CA HIS A 23 -10.57 -40.68 31.68
C HIS A 23 -10.47 -41.63 30.47
N ALA A 24 -10.38 -41.08 29.26
CA ALA A 24 -10.26 -41.86 28.04
C ALA A 24 -8.88 -42.53 27.89
N ASP A 25 -7.81 -41.82 28.28
CA ASP A 25 -6.44 -42.33 28.24
C ASP A 25 -5.57 -41.54 29.24
N ALA A 26 -5.25 -42.18 30.37
CA ALA A 26 -4.47 -41.54 31.43
C ALA A 26 -2.98 -41.40 31.07
N ASP A 27 -2.46 -42.27 30.19
CA ASP A 27 -1.05 -42.31 29.81
C ASP A 27 -0.75 -41.32 28.68
N ALA A 28 -1.70 -41.11 27.75
CA ALA A 28 -1.56 -40.20 26.62
C ALA A 28 -2.76 -39.24 26.40
N PRO A 29 -3.16 -38.45 27.42
CA PRO A 29 -4.40 -37.67 27.37
C PRO A 29 -4.38 -36.52 26.34
N THR A 30 -3.19 -36.10 25.87
CA THR A 30 -3.07 -35.07 24.81
C THR A 30 -3.15 -35.62 23.39
N SER A 31 -3.21 -36.95 23.23
CA SER A 31 -3.27 -37.65 21.94
C SER A 31 -4.65 -38.26 21.65
N VAL A 32 -5.60 -38.14 22.59
CA VAL A 32 -6.96 -38.68 22.47
C VAL A 32 -7.67 -38.14 21.22
N THR A 33 -8.22 -39.04 20.41
CA THR A 33 -8.96 -38.66 19.20
C THR A 33 -10.31 -38.02 19.53
N THR A 34 -10.88 -37.27 18.59
CA THR A 34 -12.22 -36.67 18.76
C THR A 34 -13.32 -37.71 18.98
N ARG A 35 -13.18 -38.90 18.37
CA ARG A 35 -14.11 -40.03 18.54
C ARG A 35 -14.01 -40.60 19.95
N ALA A 36 -12.81 -40.98 20.37
CA ALA A 36 -12.58 -41.53 21.71
C ALA A 36 -13.03 -40.55 22.81
N TRP A 37 -12.73 -39.26 22.65
CA TRP A 37 -13.17 -38.24 23.59
C TRP A 37 -14.71 -38.14 23.68
N ASN A 38 -15.41 -38.17 22.53
CA ASN A 38 -16.87 -38.12 22.50
C ASN A 38 -17.54 -39.34 23.15
N GLU A 39 -16.98 -40.53 22.94
CA GLU A 39 -17.47 -41.79 23.53
C GLU A 39 -17.31 -41.80 25.06
N HIS A 40 -16.25 -41.16 25.58
CA HIS A 40 -15.93 -41.14 27.01
C HIS A 40 -16.52 -39.95 27.80
N ARG A 41 -17.29 -39.05 27.17
CA ARG A 41 -17.87 -37.89 27.89
C ARG A 41 -18.85 -38.30 28.99
N ALA A 42 -19.80 -39.18 28.67
CA ALA A 42 -20.82 -39.61 29.63
C ALA A 42 -20.21 -40.48 30.74
N PRO A 43 -19.34 -41.47 30.45
CA PRO A 43 -18.59 -42.20 31.49
C PRO A 43 -17.75 -41.31 32.41
N ALA A 44 -17.17 -40.22 31.89
CA ALA A 44 -16.41 -39.26 32.68
C ALA A 44 -17.27 -38.25 33.48
N GLY A 45 -18.60 -38.41 33.49
CA GLY A 45 -19.51 -37.54 34.26
C GLY A 45 -19.98 -36.27 33.53
N PHE A 46 -19.75 -36.15 32.22
CA PHE A 46 -20.12 -34.98 31.42
C PHE A 46 -21.02 -35.32 30.22
N PRO A 47 -22.20 -35.95 30.42
CA PRO A 47 -23.08 -36.38 29.32
C PRO A 47 -23.53 -35.20 28.43
N ASP A 48 -23.82 -34.07 29.05
CA ASP A 48 -24.33 -32.85 28.39
C ASP A 48 -23.23 -31.96 27.80
N ALA A 49 -21.96 -32.36 27.91
CA ALA A 49 -20.87 -31.59 27.31
C ALA A 49 -21.03 -31.55 25.77
N PRO A 50 -20.74 -30.40 25.13
CA PRO A 50 -20.77 -30.32 23.68
C PRO A 50 -19.81 -31.32 23.03
N GLN A 51 -20.15 -31.79 21.83
CA GLN A 51 -19.25 -32.63 21.04
C GLN A 51 -17.92 -31.92 20.73
N ALA A 52 -16.84 -32.69 20.60
CA ALA A 52 -15.50 -32.20 20.27
C ALA A 52 -15.48 -31.23 19.07
N PHE A 53 -16.20 -31.58 18.01
CA PHE A 53 -16.33 -30.73 16.81
C PHE A 53 -17.00 -29.38 17.09
N SER A 54 -18.05 -29.38 17.91
CA SER A 54 -18.75 -28.15 18.28
C SER A 54 -17.86 -27.24 19.13
N MET A 55 -17.05 -27.81 20.02
CA MET A 55 -16.11 -27.04 20.84
C MET A 55 -14.98 -26.42 20.01
N THR A 56 -14.36 -27.18 19.09
CA THR A 56 -13.30 -26.65 18.22
C THR A 56 -13.83 -25.58 17.28
N LYS A 57 -15.05 -25.74 16.76
CA LYS A 57 -15.73 -24.71 15.94
C LYS A 57 -16.02 -23.44 16.76
N ARG A 58 -16.57 -23.59 17.96
CA ARG A 58 -16.93 -22.48 18.87
C ARG A 58 -15.70 -21.71 19.35
N LEU A 59 -14.66 -22.43 19.79
CA LEU A 59 -13.43 -21.83 20.31
C LEU A 59 -12.45 -21.44 19.20
N GLY A 60 -12.65 -21.95 18.00
CA GLY A 60 -11.84 -21.61 16.85
C GLY A 60 -10.40 -22.12 16.91
N VAL A 61 -10.17 -23.31 17.43
CA VAL A 61 -8.85 -23.93 17.51
C VAL A 61 -8.92 -25.35 16.97
N SER A 62 -7.80 -25.94 16.56
CA SER A 62 -7.76 -27.36 16.22
C SER A 62 -7.96 -28.22 17.46
N TRP A 63 -8.36 -29.49 17.27
CA TRP A 63 -8.54 -30.43 18.38
C TRP A 63 -7.24 -30.63 19.18
N ALA A 64 -6.12 -30.82 18.48
CA ALA A 64 -4.80 -30.96 19.12
C ALA A 64 -4.40 -29.71 19.93
N GLN A 65 -4.70 -28.50 19.43
CA GLN A 65 -4.46 -27.25 20.17
C GLN A 65 -5.35 -27.15 21.40
N LEU A 66 -6.61 -27.58 21.31
CA LEU A 66 -7.54 -27.59 22.43
C LEU A 66 -7.09 -28.54 23.55
N LEU A 67 -6.65 -29.76 23.20
CA LEU A 67 -6.08 -30.71 24.17
C LEU A 67 -4.81 -30.15 24.81
N ARG A 68 -3.91 -29.56 24.03
CA ARG A 68 -2.68 -28.93 24.54
C ARG A 68 -2.99 -27.81 25.53
N ALA A 69 -3.96 -26.94 25.21
CA ALA A 69 -4.38 -25.86 26.12
C ALA A 69 -5.05 -26.40 27.38
N ALA A 70 -5.86 -27.46 27.28
CA ALA A 70 -6.56 -28.08 28.41
C ALA A 70 -5.61 -28.75 29.42
N HIS A 71 -4.48 -29.28 28.94
CA HIS A 71 -3.46 -29.94 29.76
C HIS A 71 -2.29 -29.04 30.17
N ALA A 72 -2.32 -27.75 29.81
CA ALA A 72 -1.37 -26.78 30.32
C ALA A 72 -1.60 -26.51 31.83
N PRO A 73 -0.61 -25.92 32.53
CA PRO A 73 -0.82 -25.44 33.90
C PRO A 73 -2.09 -24.56 34.01
N PRO A 74 -2.86 -24.63 35.12
CA PRO A 74 -4.15 -23.94 35.24
C PRO A 74 -4.09 -22.43 34.95
N ASP A 75 -3.00 -21.77 35.36
CA ASP A 75 -2.78 -20.34 35.16
C ASP A 75 -2.46 -20.00 33.69
N ASP A 76 -2.06 -20.99 32.90
CA ASP A 76 -1.58 -20.86 31.53
C ASP A 76 -2.59 -21.35 30.48
N ALA A 77 -3.53 -22.21 30.87
CA ALA A 77 -4.48 -22.84 29.96
C ALA A 77 -5.31 -21.82 29.14
N LEU A 78 -5.84 -20.79 29.81
CA LEU A 78 -6.58 -19.71 29.14
C LEU A 78 -5.67 -18.82 28.29
N ARG A 79 -4.43 -18.57 28.74
CA ARG A 79 -3.45 -17.80 27.98
C ARG A 79 -3.07 -18.53 26.69
N GLN A 80 -2.82 -19.84 26.75
CA GLN A 80 -2.55 -20.67 25.58
C GLN A 80 -3.74 -20.75 24.64
N LEU A 81 -4.96 -20.92 25.15
CA LEU A 81 -6.16 -20.90 24.31
C LEU A 81 -6.31 -19.55 23.58
N ARG A 82 -6.13 -18.43 24.28
CA ARG A 82 -6.14 -17.09 23.66
C ARG A 82 -5.05 -16.92 22.62
N ASN A 83 -3.85 -17.46 22.87
CA ASN A 83 -2.76 -17.47 21.90
C ASN A 83 -3.12 -18.29 20.65
N PHE A 84 -3.69 -19.48 20.80
CA PHE A 84 -4.15 -20.29 19.67
C PHE A 84 -5.32 -19.64 18.92
N GLN A 85 -6.19 -18.93 19.61
CA GLN A 85 -7.27 -18.15 19.01
C GLN A 85 -6.75 -16.96 18.22
N ALA A 86 -5.77 -16.24 18.76
CA ALA A 86 -5.01 -15.22 18.04
C ALA A 86 -4.26 -15.83 16.84
N ASP A 87 -3.74 -17.05 17.00
CA ASP A 87 -3.07 -17.81 15.94
C ASP A 87 -4.01 -18.38 14.89
N LYS A 88 -5.31 -18.49 15.15
CA LYS A 88 -6.30 -18.83 14.11
C LYS A 88 -6.36 -17.74 13.03
N GLY A 89 -5.98 -16.51 13.37
CA GLY A 89 -5.65 -15.43 12.42
C GLY A 89 -4.20 -15.48 11.91
N ARG A 90 -3.31 -16.26 12.54
CA ARG A 90 -1.92 -16.56 12.15
C ARG A 90 -1.72 -17.94 11.50
N LYS A 91 -2.75 -18.50 10.83
CA LYS A 91 -2.54 -18.97 9.44
C LYS A 91 -2.35 -17.74 8.54
N GLY A 92 -1.39 -16.91 8.96
CA GLY A 92 -1.21 -15.56 8.51
C GLY A 92 -0.54 -15.58 7.16
N LEU A 93 -0.74 -14.50 6.43
CA LEU A 93 0.10 -14.16 5.30
C LEU A 93 1.58 -14.37 5.68
N THR A 94 2.25 -15.28 4.99
CA THR A 94 3.70 -15.55 5.15
C THR A 94 4.47 -14.83 4.05
N LEU A 95 5.77 -14.61 4.23
CA LEU A 95 6.61 -14.03 3.16
C LEU A 95 6.56 -14.89 1.88
N ALA A 96 6.60 -16.22 2.02
CA ALA A 96 6.43 -17.12 0.88
C ALA A 96 5.06 -16.93 0.19
N GLY A 97 4.00 -16.74 0.97
CA GLY A 97 2.66 -16.43 0.45
C GLY A 97 2.60 -15.08 -0.26
N VAL A 98 3.28 -14.05 0.26
CA VAL A 98 3.45 -12.75 -0.41
C VAL A 98 4.14 -12.92 -1.75
N PHE A 99 5.28 -13.63 -1.81
CA PHE A 99 6.03 -13.81 -3.05
C PHE A 99 5.24 -14.58 -4.11
N ILE A 100 4.47 -15.60 -3.68
CA ILE A 100 3.54 -16.32 -4.57
C ILE A 100 2.46 -15.37 -5.09
N ALA A 101 1.87 -14.52 -4.24
CA ALA A 101 0.86 -13.56 -4.65
C ALA A 101 1.40 -12.52 -5.65
N LEU A 102 2.61 -12.01 -5.43
CA LEU A 102 3.29 -11.10 -6.36
C LEU A 102 3.52 -11.76 -7.73
N ARG A 103 4.00 -13.02 -7.76
CA ARG A 103 4.14 -13.79 -9.01
C ARG A 103 2.81 -14.03 -9.71
N GLN A 104 1.77 -14.38 -8.97
CA GLN A 104 0.43 -14.57 -9.53
C GLN A 104 -0.12 -13.28 -10.13
N ALA A 105 0.13 -12.13 -9.48
CA ALA A 105 -0.25 -10.82 -10.01
C ALA A 105 0.50 -10.50 -11.32
N ALA A 106 1.82 -10.67 -11.34
CA ALA A 106 2.66 -10.46 -12.51
C ALA A 106 2.25 -11.37 -13.69
N HIS A 107 2.06 -12.65 -13.41
CA HIS A 107 1.60 -13.62 -14.40
C HIS A 107 0.21 -13.27 -14.94
N ARG A 108 -0.72 -12.83 -14.08
CA ARG A 108 -2.07 -12.43 -14.49
C ARG A 108 -2.05 -11.24 -15.46
N LEU A 109 -1.12 -10.32 -15.28
CA LEU A 109 -0.95 -9.13 -16.12
C LEU A 109 -0.02 -9.36 -17.32
N GLY A 110 0.64 -10.51 -17.41
CA GLY A 110 1.62 -10.80 -18.47
C GLY A 110 2.90 -9.97 -18.35
N GLN A 111 3.30 -9.58 -17.14
CA GLN A 111 4.44 -8.69 -16.88
C GLN A 111 5.55 -9.43 -16.12
N THR A 112 6.80 -8.99 -16.28
CA THR A 112 7.98 -9.48 -15.52
C THR A 112 8.15 -8.77 -14.17
N SER A 113 7.39 -7.70 -13.95
CA SER A 113 7.35 -6.93 -12.71
C SER A 113 5.93 -6.44 -12.39
N VAL A 114 5.69 -6.01 -11.15
CA VAL A 114 4.43 -5.38 -10.71
C VAL A 114 4.69 -4.24 -9.72
N ASN A 115 4.14 -3.06 -10.00
CA ASN A 115 4.04 -2.02 -8.98
C ASN A 115 2.81 -2.26 -8.07
N ARG A 116 2.63 -1.44 -7.03
CA ARG A 116 1.52 -1.59 -6.06
C ARG A 116 0.14 -1.44 -6.70
N THR A 117 0.00 -0.53 -7.66
CA THR A 117 -1.25 -0.30 -8.40
C THR A 117 -1.56 -1.50 -9.30
N ASP A 118 -0.56 -2.02 -10.00
CA ASP A 118 -0.68 -3.22 -10.82
C ASP A 118 -1.08 -4.42 -9.97
N TYR A 119 -0.51 -4.56 -8.77
CA TYR A 119 -0.92 -5.60 -7.83
C TYR A 119 -2.42 -5.51 -7.46
N VAL A 120 -2.92 -4.31 -7.13
CA VAL A 120 -4.35 -4.10 -6.81
C VAL A 120 -5.23 -4.49 -8.00
N ARG A 121 -4.90 -3.99 -9.20
CA ARG A 121 -5.61 -4.32 -10.43
C ARG A 121 -5.60 -5.83 -10.71
N ALA A 122 -4.44 -6.48 -10.59
CA ALA A 122 -4.29 -7.91 -10.81
C ALA A 122 -5.14 -8.71 -9.81
N ARG A 123 -5.12 -8.31 -8.53
CA ARG A 123 -5.93 -8.94 -7.48
C ARG A 123 -7.41 -8.88 -7.80
N ASP A 124 -7.91 -7.73 -8.24
CA ASP A 124 -9.32 -7.58 -8.63
C ASP A 124 -9.67 -8.49 -9.82
N LEU A 125 -8.79 -8.57 -10.82
CA LEU A 125 -8.95 -9.47 -11.97
C LEU A 125 -8.90 -10.96 -11.61
N ILE A 126 -8.17 -11.35 -10.56
CA ILE A 126 -8.11 -12.74 -10.08
C ILE A 126 -9.36 -13.08 -9.25
N LEU A 127 -9.87 -12.12 -8.48
CA LEU A 127 -11.04 -12.34 -7.61
C LEU A 127 -12.37 -12.19 -8.35
N ALA A 128 -12.42 -11.45 -9.45
CA ALA A 128 -13.64 -11.18 -10.22
C ALA A 128 -14.47 -12.44 -10.56
N PRO A 129 -13.89 -13.58 -11.00
CA PRO A 129 -14.66 -14.79 -11.28
C PRO A 129 -15.35 -15.39 -10.05
N SER A 130 -14.79 -15.19 -8.85
CA SER A 130 -15.30 -15.75 -7.60
C SER A 130 -16.23 -14.81 -6.84
N ALA A 131 -16.32 -13.53 -7.24
CA ALA A 131 -16.98 -12.47 -6.49
C ALA A 131 -18.49 -12.71 -6.26
N ARG A 132 -19.17 -13.37 -7.20
CA ARG A 132 -20.62 -13.68 -7.11
C ARG A 132 -20.92 -15.08 -6.58
N THR A 133 -19.90 -15.82 -6.16
CA THR A 133 -20.07 -17.20 -5.69
C THR A 133 -20.23 -17.24 -4.16
N ARG A 134 -20.83 -18.32 -3.64
CA ARG A 134 -20.89 -18.61 -2.19
C ARG A 134 -19.50 -18.72 -1.53
N HIS A 135 -18.43 -18.79 -2.33
CA HIS A 135 -17.04 -18.94 -1.88
C HIS A 135 -16.21 -17.65 -1.97
N ALA A 136 -16.83 -16.50 -2.29
CA ALA A 136 -16.14 -15.22 -2.45
C ALA A 136 -15.22 -14.87 -1.26
N ALA A 137 -15.68 -15.07 -0.03
CA ALA A 137 -14.89 -14.80 1.18
C ALA A 137 -13.66 -15.72 1.33
N THR A 138 -13.71 -16.94 0.79
CA THR A 138 -12.58 -17.87 0.82
C THR A 138 -11.55 -17.49 -0.25
N ALA A 139 -12.01 -17.14 -1.46
CA ALA A 139 -11.14 -16.66 -2.53
C ALA A 139 -10.42 -15.35 -2.14
N ALA A 140 -11.15 -14.41 -1.54
CA ALA A 140 -10.58 -13.14 -1.07
C ALA A 140 -9.53 -13.31 0.06
N ARG A 141 -9.60 -14.40 0.84
CA ARG A 141 -8.61 -14.76 1.86
C ARG A 141 -7.37 -15.45 1.27
N ALA A 142 -7.49 -16.08 0.11
CA ALA A 142 -6.38 -16.78 -0.54
C ALA A 142 -5.37 -15.80 -1.17
N ILE A 143 -5.82 -14.61 -1.59
CA ILE A 143 -4.96 -13.58 -2.18
C ILE A 143 -4.90 -12.36 -1.25
N PRO A 144 -3.72 -12.05 -0.68
CA PRO A 144 -3.58 -10.99 0.31
C PRO A 144 -3.92 -9.61 -0.26
N ALA A 145 -4.47 -8.74 0.59
CA ALA A 145 -4.63 -7.33 0.25
C ALA A 145 -3.25 -6.62 0.21
N LEU A 146 -3.15 -5.52 -0.53
CA LEU A 146 -1.92 -4.73 -0.64
C LEU A 146 -1.41 -4.30 0.74
N THR A 147 -2.29 -3.79 1.61
CA THR A 147 -1.95 -3.37 2.97
C THR A 147 -1.32 -4.49 3.80
N ALA A 148 -1.84 -5.72 3.67
CA ALA A 148 -1.29 -6.88 4.37
C ALA A 148 0.10 -7.26 3.86
N ILE A 149 0.36 -7.11 2.55
CA ILE A 149 1.68 -7.29 1.96
C ILE A 149 2.66 -6.25 2.50
N ASP A 150 2.31 -4.96 2.39
CA ASP A 150 3.17 -3.85 2.84
C ASP A 150 3.51 -3.99 4.32
N ASP A 151 2.52 -4.30 5.17
CA ASP A 151 2.73 -4.53 6.61
C ASP A 151 3.65 -5.71 6.90
N LEU A 152 3.59 -6.78 6.09
CA LEU A 152 4.45 -7.93 6.30
C LEU A 152 5.89 -7.65 5.82
N LEU A 153 6.06 -7.08 4.63
CA LEU A 153 7.38 -6.70 4.13
C LEU A 153 8.07 -5.73 5.10
N LYS A 154 7.35 -4.71 5.58
CA LYS A 154 7.85 -3.74 6.57
C LYS A 154 8.28 -4.40 7.88
N ARG A 155 7.49 -5.35 8.42
CA ARG A 155 7.85 -6.11 9.64
C ARG A 155 9.13 -6.93 9.49
N HIS A 156 9.46 -7.33 8.27
CA HIS A 156 10.69 -8.04 7.93
C HIS A 156 11.81 -7.13 7.40
N GLY A 157 11.63 -5.80 7.44
CA GLY A 157 12.63 -4.84 6.97
C GLY A 157 12.87 -4.84 5.47
N LEU A 158 11.91 -5.33 4.68
CA LEU A 158 12.00 -5.40 3.22
C LEU A 158 11.26 -4.24 2.56
N SER A 159 11.87 -3.66 1.52
CA SER A 159 11.17 -2.78 0.58
C SER A 159 10.29 -3.59 -0.40
N TRP A 160 9.44 -2.91 -1.16
CA TRP A 160 8.63 -3.56 -2.20
C TRP A 160 9.51 -4.17 -3.29
N GLU A 161 10.53 -3.43 -3.73
CA GLU A 161 11.51 -3.88 -4.72
C GLU A 161 12.26 -5.12 -4.24
N GLN A 162 12.67 -5.14 -2.97
CA GLN A 162 13.27 -6.33 -2.36
C GLN A 162 12.27 -7.49 -2.28
N GLY A 163 10.99 -7.21 -2.04
CA GLY A 163 9.93 -8.22 -2.10
C GLY A 163 9.73 -8.84 -3.48
N LEU A 164 9.83 -8.04 -4.54
CA LEU A 164 9.76 -8.49 -5.94
C LEU A 164 11.00 -9.31 -6.32
N GLU A 165 12.19 -8.83 -5.97
CA GLU A 165 13.44 -9.55 -6.20
C GLU A 165 13.40 -10.94 -5.55
N ARG A 166 12.95 -11.02 -4.29
CA ARG A 166 12.77 -12.30 -3.57
C ARG A 166 11.67 -13.18 -4.16
N ALA A 167 10.72 -12.61 -4.90
CA ALA A 167 9.73 -13.33 -5.66
C ALA A 167 10.24 -13.81 -7.04
N GLY A 168 11.47 -13.45 -7.43
CA GLY A 168 12.03 -13.73 -8.75
C GLY A 168 11.45 -12.84 -9.85
N LEU A 169 10.95 -11.66 -9.49
CA LEU A 169 10.43 -10.65 -10.41
C LEU A 169 11.44 -9.52 -10.56
N GLU A 170 11.41 -8.85 -11.71
CA GLU A 170 12.21 -7.66 -11.93
C GLU A 170 11.70 -6.53 -11.01
N PRO A 171 12.56 -5.60 -10.56
CA PRO A 171 12.08 -4.39 -9.93
C PRO A 171 11.15 -3.65 -10.90
N PRO A 172 10.08 -3.00 -10.41
CA PRO A 172 9.18 -2.29 -11.30
C PRO A 172 10.00 -1.22 -11.99
N GLU A 173 9.86 -1.13 -13.31
CA GLU A 173 10.43 -0.03 -14.05
C GLU A 173 9.97 1.23 -13.32
N ARG A 174 10.92 1.92 -12.67
CA ARG A 174 10.62 3.19 -12.07
C ARG A 174 10.21 4.02 -13.26
N ILE A 175 8.90 4.25 -13.41
CA ILE A 175 8.39 5.33 -14.23
C ILE A 175 8.82 6.59 -13.47
N VAL A 176 10.11 6.91 -13.60
CA VAL A 176 10.58 8.25 -13.50
C VAL A 176 9.83 8.89 -14.65
N ARG A 177 8.68 9.52 -14.34
CA ARG A 177 8.26 10.66 -15.14
C ARG A 177 9.32 11.72 -14.88
N SER A 178 10.54 11.47 -15.36
CA SER A 178 11.53 12.50 -15.51
C SER A 178 10.86 13.38 -16.54
N GLY A 179 10.38 14.52 -16.07
CA GLY A 179 10.12 15.60 -17.00
C GLY A 179 11.35 15.79 -17.91
N LEU A 180 11.18 16.50 -19.01
CA LEU A 180 12.27 16.72 -19.96
C LEU A 180 13.53 17.14 -19.21
N SER A 181 14.65 16.50 -19.56
CA SER A 181 15.96 17.01 -19.21
C SER A 181 16.12 18.43 -19.77
N LEU A 182 17.09 19.18 -19.25
CA LEU A 182 17.27 20.55 -19.70
C LEU A 182 17.66 20.62 -21.19
N GLU A 183 18.39 19.63 -21.70
CA GLU A 183 18.72 19.50 -23.12
C GLU A 183 17.48 19.25 -23.98
N GLU A 184 16.64 18.28 -23.59
CA GLU A 184 15.38 18.00 -24.29
C GLU A 184 14.43 19.20 -24.24
N ALA A 185 14.39 19.93 -23.12
CA ALA A 185 13.58 21.12 -22.96
C ALA A 185 14.08 22.27 -23.86
N VAL A 186 15.40 22.47 -23.96
CA VAL A 186 15.98 23.46 -24.89
C VAL A 186 15.67 23.08 -26.34
N ARG A 187 15.85 21.80 -26.71
CA ARG A 187 15.55 21.31 -28.05
C ARG A 187 14.08 21.53 -28.42
N ALA A 188 13.16 21.08 -27.57
CA ALA A 188 11.73 21.24 -27.77
C ALA A 188 11.31 22.72 -27.80
N PHE A 189 11.94 23.58 -27.00
CA PHE A 189 11.73 25.02 -27.07
C PHE A 189 12.15 25.59 -28.45
N VAL A 190 13.30 25.18 -28.99
CA VAL A 190 13.77 25.62 -30.30
C VAL A 190 12.84 25.11 -31.41
N GLU A 191 12.39 23.87 -31.33
CA GLU A 191 11.44 23.29 -32.30
C GLU A 191 10.09 24.01 -32.28
N ASP A 192 9.60 24.37 -31.09
CA ASP A 192 8.30 25.01 -30.90
C ASP A 192 8.31 26.51 -31.24
N THR A 193 9.40 27.21 -30.95
CA THR A 193 9.47 28.68 -31.08
C THR A 193 10.33 29.16 -32.25
N GLY A 194 11.15 28.28 -32.83
CA GLY A 194 12.18 28.64 -33.81
C GLY A 194 13.30 29.50 -33.24
N ARG A 195 13.42 29.61 -31.90
CA ARG A 195 14.36 30.51 -31.20
C ARG A 195 15.09 29.78 -30.08
N LEU A 196 16.29 30.24 -29.73
CA LEU A 196 17.06 29.71 -28.62
C LEU A 196 16.62 30.36 -27.30
N PRO A 197 16.36 29.61 -26.22
CA PRO A 197 16.01 30.23 -24.94
C PRO A 197 17.20 31.03 -24.39
N ARG A 198 16.93 32.22 -23.86
CA ARG A 198 17.94 33.12 -23.28
C ARG A 198 18.16 32.86 -21.79
N SER A 199 17.14 32.37 -21.10
CA SER A 199 17.15 32.29 -19.63
C SER A 199 16.40 31.08 -19.09
N ARG A 200 16.72 30.77 -17.83
CA ARG A 200 15.95 29.82 -17.00
C ARG A 200 14.46 30.09 -17.06
N ARG A 201 14.08 31.34 -16.82
CA ARG A 201 12.68 31.74 -16.70
C ARG A 201 11.89 31.38 -17.94
N GLN A 202 12.43 31.63 -19.13
CA GLN A 202 11.75 31.32 -20.39
C GLN A 202 11.49 29.82 -20.57
N ILE A 203 12.42 28.93 -20.20
CA ILE A 203 12.17 27.48 -20.27
C ILE A 203 11.07 27.07 -19.29
N PHE A 204 11.09 27.60 -18.07
CA PHE A 204 10.05 27.28 -17.08
C PHE A 204 8.67 27.82 -17.49
N ASP A 205 8.62 29.05 -18.00
CA ASP A 205 7.40 29.69 -18.48
C ASP A 205 6.84 28.93 -19.70
N TRP A 206 7.69 28.59 -20.68
CA TRP A 206 7.33 27.74 -21.81
C TRP A 206 6.78 26.38 -21.38
N ALA A 207 7.52 25.66 -20.52
CA ALA A 207 7.11 24.34 -20.04
C ALA A 207 5.79 24.40 -19.26
N ASP A 208 5.51 25.50 -18.55
CA ASP A 208 4.21 25.67 -17.89
C ASP A 208 3.07 25.99 -18.88
N HIS A 209 3.32 26.81 -19.90
CA HIS A 209 2.35 27.07 -20.96
C HIS A 209 2.03 25.84 -21.80
N ARG A 210 3.03 24.99 -22.08
CA ARG A 210 2.87 23.73 -22.82
C ARG A 210 2.45 22.54 -21.95
N GLY A 211 2.31 22.73 -20.63
CA GLY A 211 1.93 21.66 -19.70
C GLY A 211 2.98 20.57 -19.54
N VAL A 212 4.25 20.84 -19.87
CA VAL A 212 5.34 19.86 -19.88
C VAL A 212 6.05 19.82 -18.53
N ALA A 213 6.26 18.61 -17.99
CA ALA A 213 7.06 18.44 -16.80
C ALA A 213 8.55 18.60 -17.15
N LEU A 214 9.32 19.27 -16.29
CA LEU A 214 10.79 19.32 -16.37
C LEU A 214 11.39 18.42 -15.28
N ARG A 215 12.54 17.80 -15.57
CA ARG A 215 13.31 17.09 -14.55
C ARG A 215 13.75 18.07 -13.46
N ARG A 216 14.05 17.56 -12.26
CA ARG A 216 14.75 18.36 -11.25
C ARG A 216 16.13 18.76 -11.80
N ILE A 217 16.46 20.05 -11.69
CA ILE A 217 17.72 20.64 -12.16
C ILE A 217 18.41 21.23 -10.92
N ASP A 218 19.54 20.66 -10.52
CA ASP A 218 20.25 21.07 -9.31
C ASP A 218 21.27 22.19 -9.60
N ARG A 219 21.96 22.17 -10.77
CA ARG A 219 22.93 23.21 -11.17
C ARG A 219 22.55 23.88 -12.49
N PHE A 220 21.48 24.67 -12.44
CA PHE A 220 20.85 25.19 -13.65
C PHE A 220 21.80 25.95 -14.59
N THR A 221 22.64 26.86 -14.09
CA THR A 221 23.48 27.71 -14.97
C THR A 221 24.47 26.88 -15.80
N GLU A 222 25.17 25.93 -15.16
CA GLU A 222 26.14 25.04 -15.83
C GLU A 222 25.45 24.02 -16.74
N GLU A 223 24.32 23.47 -16.31
CA GLU A 223 23.54 22.51 -17.11
C GLU A 223 22.88 23.20 -18.31
N PHE A 224 22.46 24.46 -18.17
CA PHE A 224 21.84 25.24 -19.22
C PHE A 224 22.84 25.58 -20.32
N GLN A 225 24.02 26.10 -19.96
CA GLN A 225 25.07 26.38 -20.93
C GLN A 225 25.48 25.12 -21.70
N ARG A 226 25.61 23.99 -21.00
CA ARG A 226 25.89 22.68 -21.63
C ARG A 226 24.76 22.27 -22.57
N ALA A 227 23.52 22.27 -22.11
CA ALA A 227 22.34 21.92 -22.91
C ALA A 227 22.23 22.76 -24.19
N THR A 228 22.38 24.08 -24.08
CA THR A 228 22.34 25.00 -25.21
C THR A 228 23.48 24.74 -26.19
N THR A 229 24.69 24.48 -25.70
CA THR A 229 25.85 24.13 -26.53
C THR A 229 25.64 22.82 -27.28
N THR A 230 25.16 21.78 -26.60
CA THR A 230 24.86 20.47 -27.20
C THR A 230 23.79 20.60 -28.29
N VAL A 231 22.71 21.35 -28.02
CA VAL A 231 21.63 21.54 -29.01
C VAL A 231 22.12 22.32 -30.24
N LEU A 232 22.94 23.36 -30.06
CA LEU A 232 23.52 24.10 -31.18
C LEU A 232 24.47 23.23 -32.01
N ALA A 233 25.36 22.47 -31.36
CA ALA A 233 26.28 21.55 -32.04
C ALA A 233 25.52 20.46 -32.82
N GLN A 234 24.47 19.90 -32.25
CA GLN A 234 23.64 18.90 -32.94
C GLN A 234 22.94 19.50 -34.16
N ARG A 235 22.39 20.71 -34.06
CA ARG A 235 21.75 21.40 -35.19
C ARG A 235 22.73 21.69 -36.33
N GLU A 236 23.96 22.05 -35.99
CA GLU A 236 25.03 22.27 -36.97
C GLU A 236 25.38 20.95 -37.70
N LEU A 237 25.51 19.84 -36.96
CA LEU A 237 25.72 18.50 -37.53
C LEU A 237 24.54 18.07 -38.43
N ASP A 238 23.32 18.46 -38.07
CA ASP A 238 22.11 18.16 -38.85
C ASP A 238 21.92 19.11 -40.05
N GLY A 239 22.83 20.08 -40.26
CA GLY A 239 22.77 21.04 -41.37
C GLY A 239 21.62 22.05 -41.27
N LEU A 240 21.08 22.27 -40.06
CA LEU A 240 19.97 23.18 -39.83
C LEU A 240 20.46 24.64 -39.77
N PRO A 241 19.63 25.62 -40.18
CA PRO A 241 20.01 27.02 -40.16
C PRO A 241 20.32 27.51 -38.73
N PRO A 242 21.21 28.51 -38.60
CA PRO A 242 21.48 29.16 -37.32
C PRO A 242 20.19 29.66 -36.67
N VAL A 243 20.10 29.50 -35.35
CA VAL A 243 18.94 29.91 -34.56
C VAL A 243 19.27 31.18 -33.78
N GLU A 244 18.38 32.17 -33.85
CA GLU A 244 18.52 33.42 -33.09
C GLU A 244 18.05 33.23 -31.63
N VAL A 245 18.65 33.99 -30.72
CA VAL A 245 18.25 34.01 -29.31
C VAL A 245 16.89 34.68 -29.16
N ALA A 246 16.01 34.09 -28.34
CA ALA A 246 14.69 34.60 -28.05
C ALA A 246 14.72 35.95 -27.30
N ASP A 247 13.80 36.84 -27.64
CA ASP A 247 13.56 38.09 -26.92
C ASP A 247 13.15 37.83 -25.48
N ALA A 248 13.59 38.71 -24.56
CA ALA A 248 13.30 38.57 -23.14
C ALA A 248 11.78 38.55 -22.82
N GLY A 249 10.97 39.20 -23.67
CA GLY A 249 9.52 39.29 -23.54
C GLY A 249 8.72 38.30 -24.40
N LEU A 250 9.36 37.27 -24.96
CA LEU A 250 8.66 36.26 -25.79
C LEU A 250 7.46 35.70 -25.02
N ARG A 251 6.27 35.82 -25.61
CA ARG A 251 5.02 35.27 -25.08
C ARG A 251 4.72 33.94 -25.74
N PHE A 252 4.26 32.97 -24.95
CA PHE A 252 3.87 31.66 -25.43
C PHE A 252 2.36 31.60 -25.59
N GLU A 253 1.87 31.23 -26.76
CA GLU A 253 0.47 30.87 -26.94
C GLU A 253 0.19 29.54 -26.21
N SER A 254 -0.99 29.40 -25.61
CA SER A 254 -1.41 28.12 -25.03
C SER A 254 -1.47 27.07 -26.14
N ALA A 255 -0.94 25.87 -25.90
CA ALA A 255 -0.97 24.81 -26.91
C ALA A 255 -2.42 24.45 -27.27
N ALA A 256 -2.75 24.52 -28.56
CA ALA A 256 -3.84 23.74 -29.12
C ALA A 256 -3.43 22.26 -29.02
N ASP A 257 -4.33 21.41 -28.53
CA ASP A 257 -4.12 19.99 -28.19
C ASP A 257 -3.04 19.29 -29.03
N GLY A 258 -1.83 19.23 -28.48
CA GLY A 258 -0.63 18.68 -29.11
C GLY A 258 0.46 18.55 -28.05
N SER A 259 0.51 17.39 -27.41
CA SER A 259 1.36 17.15 -26.24
C SER A 259 2.83 16.94 -26.65
N ILE A 260 3.69 17.93 -26.39
CA ILE A 260 5.15 17.82 -26.53
C ILE A 260 5.73 17.24 -25.23
N GLY A 261 5.67 15.91 -25.08
CA GLY A 261 6.32 15.20 -24.00
C GLY A 261 5.51 15.00 -22.71
N PRO A 262 6.17 14.58 -21.60
CA PRO A 262 5.49 14.12 -20.39
C PRO A 262 4.71 15.25 -19.72
N GLN A 263 3.39 15.05 -19.61
CA GLN A 263 2.46 16.05 -19.10
C GLN A 263 2.59 16.26 -17.59
N LYS A 264 2.53 17.53 -17.15
CA LYS A 264 2.34 17.90 -15.74
C LYS A 264 0.96 17.42 -15.32
N VAL A 265 0.91 16.54 -14.32
CA VAL A 265 -0.35 16.25 -13.63
C VAL A 265 -0.74 17.47 -12.82
N ARG A 266 -1.64 18.30 -13.37
CA ARG A 266 -2.20 19.44 -12.64
C ARG A 266 -3.35 18.95 -11.76
N HIS A 267 -3.05 18.70 -10.48
CA HIS A 267 -4.10 18.54 -9.48
C HIS A 267 -4.74 19.92 -9.20
N ARG A 268 -6.06 20.04 -9.44
CA ARG A 268 -6.82 21.21 -8.99
C ARG A 268 -7.00 21.10 -7.48
N TRP A 269 -6.15 21.79 -6.75
CA TRP A 269 -6.21 21.82 -5.29
C TRP A 269 -7.32 22.75 -4.81
N THR A 270 -8.22 22.19 -4.03
CA THR A 270 -9.26 22.84 -3.23
C THR A 270 -8.97 22.54 -1.75
N ARG A 271 -9.61 23.26 -0.82
CA ARG A 271 -9.50 22.96 0.62
C ARG A 271 -9.80 21.49 0.91
N GLU A 272 -10.88 20.95 0.34
CA GLU A 272 -11.34 19.58 0.56
C GLU A 272 -10.32 18.56 0.04
N THR A 273 -9.79 18.78 -1.17
CA THR A 273 -8.81 17.87 -1.78
C THR A 273 -7.45 17.94 -1.09
N LEU A 274 -7.09 19.10 -0.53
CA LEU A 274 -5.89 19.26 0.30
C LEU A 274 -6.02 18.49 1.61
N ILE A 275 -7.16 18.61 2.31
CA ILE A 275 -7.42 17.87 3.55
C ILE A 275 -7.48 16.36 3.28
N ALA A 276 -8.12 15.93 2.20
CA ALA A 276 -8.14 14.53 1.78
C ALA A 276 -6.73 13.98 1.48
N GLY A 277 -5.90 14.77 0.80
CA GLY A 277 -4.51 14.42 0.54
C GLY A 277 -3.64 14.39 1.80
N MET A 278 -3.86 15.29 2.75
CA MET A 278 -3.21 15.25 4.07
C MET A 278 -3.66 14.01 4.88
N ALA A 279 -4.93 13.61 4.77
CA ALA A 279 -5.43 12.39 5.41
C ALA A 279 -4.79 11.12 4.82
N LEU A 280 -4.55 11.10 3.50
CA LEU A 280 -3.73 10.06 2.86
C LEU A 280 -2.32 10.04 3.45
N ALA A 281 -1.67 11.20 3.60
CA ALA A 281 -0.33 11.26 4.18
C ALA A 281 -0.27 10.73 5.62
N ILE A 282 -1.31 10.98 6.43
CA ILE A 282 -1.41 10.44 7.80
C ILE A 282 -1.48 8.91 7.78
N ARG A 283 -2.27 8.32 6.88
CA ARG A 283 -2.32 6.85 6.73
C ARG A 283 -0.97 6.26 6.37
N GLU A 284 -0.24 6.92 5.47
CA GLU A 284 1.09 6.50 5.02
C GLU A 284 2.15 6.59 6.11
N LEU A 285 2.05 7.56 7.02
CA LEU A 285 2.96 7.66 8.17
C LEU A 285 2.80 6.49 9.15
N GLY A 286 1.60 5.92 9.23
CA GLY A 286 1.25 4.84 10.13
C GLY A 286 0.92 5.30 11.56
N PRO A 287 0.43 4.37 12.41
CA PRO A 287 -0.10 4.70 13.73
C PRO A 287 0.96 5.30 14.67
N GLY A 288 0.57 6.31 15.44
CA GLY A 288 1.40 6.96 16.45
C GLY A 288 2.33 8.07 15.94
N ARG A 289 2.34 8.36 14.64
CA ARG A 289 3.11 9.48 14.05
C ARG A 289 2.19 10.63 13.68
N GLN A 290 2.56 11.84 14.08
CA GLN A 290 1.81 13.05 13.77
C GLN A 290 2.27 13.64 12.43
N LEU A 291 1.32 14.16 11.66
CA LEU A 291 1.63 14.89 10.43
C LEU A 291 2.18 16.28 10.78
N ASP A 292 3.41 16.55 10.38
CA ASP A 292 4.08 17.84 10.46
C ASP A 292 4.59 18.27 9.07
N GLN A 293 5.21 19.45 8.98
CA GLN A 293 5.76 19.96 7.73
C GLN A 293 6.78 18.99 7.10
N ARG A 294 7.66 18.40 7.92
CA ARG A 294 8.77 17.58 7.45
C ARG A 294 8.28 16.24 6.91
N SER A 295 7.38 15.60 7.64
CA SER A 295 6.73 14.35 7.26
C SER A 295 5.82 14.51 6.06
N LEU A 296 5.04 15.60 5.93
CA LEU A 296 4.25 15.84 4.71
C LEU A 296 5.16 15.99 3.48
N LYS A 297 6.27 16.75 3.59
CA LYS A 297 7.24 16.87 2.50
C LYS A 297 7.84 15.52 2.11
N GLN A 298 8.22 14.71 3.10
CA GLN A 298 8.80 13.39 2.86
C GLN A 298 7.80 12.45 2.18
N VAL A 299 6.59 12.32 2.73
CA VAL A 299 5.56 11.43 2.18
C VAL A 299 5.14 11.87 0.78
N ALA A 300 4.97 13.17 0.53
CA ALA A 300 4.65 13.67 -0.82
C ALA A 300 5.79 13.40 -1.83
N ALA A 301 7.04 13.36 -1.37
CA ALA A 301 8.18 13.04 -2.21
C ALA A 301 8.30 11.53 -2.49
N ASP A 302 8.01 10.70 -1.49
CA ASP A 302 8.09 9.24 -1.57
C ASP A 302 6.88 8.61 -2.27
N ARG A 303 5.69 9.22 -2.13
CA ARG A 303 4.41 8.74 -2.67
C ARG A 303 3.85 9.67 -3.74
N ARG A 304 4.67 9.95 -4.77
CA ARG A 304 4.24 10.76 -5.94
C ARG A 304 3.13 10.12 -6.77
N ASP A 305 2.86 8.84 -6.54
CA ASP A 305 1.75 8.07 -7.10
C ASP A 305 0.39 8.46 -6.48
N LEU A 306 0.39 9.05 -5.28
CA LEU A 306 -0.82 9.44 -4.57
C LEU A 306 -1.10 10.95 -4.71
N PRO A 307 -2.37 11.38 -4.63
CA PRO A 307 -2.74 12.79 -4.64
C PRO A 307 -2.45 13.46 -3.28
N ILE A 308 -1.20 13.38 -2.82
CA ILE A 308 -0.74 13.99 -1.57
C ILE A 308 -0.13 15.36 -1.90
N PRO A 309 -0.64 16.45 -1.32
CA PRO A 309 -0.10 17.77 -1.58
C PRO A 309 1.27 17.93 -0.92
N SER A 310 2.17 18.66 -1.59
CA SER A 310 3.37 19.15 -0.92
C SER A 310 3.00 20.22 0.11
N TYR A 311 3.83 20.37 1.15
CA TYR A 311 3.64 21.44 2.14
C TYR A 311 3.53 22.84 1.49
N SER A 312 4.33 23.12 0.46
CA SER A 312 4.31 24.41 -0.24
C SER A 312 2.97 24.71 -0.90
N VAL A 313 2.25 23.67 -1.36
CA VAL A 313 0.90 23.82 -1.93
C VAL A 313 -0.10 24.16 -0.83
N VAL A 314 -0.06 23.45 0.29
CA VAL A 314 -0.92 23.70 1.46
C VAL A 314 -0.69 25.11 2.00
N TYR A 315 0.58 25.49 2.22
CA TYR A 315 0.96 26.78 2.75
C TYR A 315 0.49 27.95 1.85
N ARG A 316 0.62 27.81 0.52
CA ARG A 316 0.11 28.82 -0.42
C ARG A 316 -1.42 28.97 -0.36
N HIS A 317 -2.14 27.90 -0.07
CA HIS A 317 -3.59 27.96 0.14
C HIS A 317 -3.93 28.65 1.45
N LEU A 318 -3.25 28.30 2.55
CA LEU A 318 -3.46 28.96 3.85
C LEU A 318 -3.19 30.47 3.78
N GLN A 319 -2.18 30.91 3.02
CA GLN A 319 -1.94 32.36 2.79
C GLN A 319 -3.11 33.09 2.11
N LYS A 320 -3.96 32.39 1.36
CA LYS A 320 -5.15 32.96 0.71
C LYS A 320 -6.41 32.87 1.58
N HIS A 321 -6.36 32.10 2.67
CA HIS A 321 -7.46 31.83 3.58
C HIS A 321 -6.99 32.08 5.03
N PRO A 322 -6.89 33.34 5.46
CA PRO A 322 -6.27 33.72 6.72
C PRO A 322 -6.99 33.16 7.97
N ASP A 323 -8.26 32.79 7.83
CA ASP A 323 -9.05 32.16 8.90
C ASP A 323 -8.71 30.68 9.11
N ASP A 324 -8.06 30.04 8.13
CA ASP A 324 -7.64 28.65 8.20
C ASP A 324 -6.22 28.54 8.77
N THR A 325 -6.00 27.55 9.65
CA THR A 325 -4.67 27.26 10.19
C THR A 325 -4.19 25.85 9.83
N TRP A 326 -2.87 25.66 9.79
CA TRP A 326 -2.27 24.34 9.58
C TRP A 326 -2.79 23.30 10.58
N ASP A 327 -2.86 23.66 11.87
CA ASP A 327 -3.31 22.73 12.92
C ASP A 327 -4.79 22.39 12.80
N GLN A 328 -5.62 23.29 12.30
CA GLN A 328 -7.02 23.01 12.00
C GLN A 328 -7.12 21.98 10.86
N TRP A 329 -6.46 22.23 9.73
CA TRP A 329 -6.49 21.30 8.59
C TRP A 329 -5.87 19.95 8.92
N ARG A 330 -4.82 19.91 9.74
CA ARG A 330 -4.26 18.66 10.26
C ARG A 330 -5.30 17.88 11.08
N ARG A 331 -6.00 18.53 12.01
CA ARG A 331 -7.04 17.88 12.83
C ARG A 331 -8.20 17.36 11.98
N GLU A 332 -8.63 18.12 10.97
CA GLU A 332 -9.64 17.68 10.01
C GLU A 332 -9.16 16.47 9.20
N ALA A 333 -7.92 16.48 8.75
CA ALA A 333 -7.30 15.35 8.05
C ALA A 333 -7.15 14.11 8.95
N GLU A 334 -6.80 14.27 10.22
CA GLU A 334 -6.76 13.19 11.21
C GLU A 334 -8.15 12.58 11.46
N ALA A 335 -9.19 13.42 11.56
CA ALA A 335 -10.57 12.97 11.69
C ALA A 335 -11.01 12.18 10.44
N LEU A 336 -10.74 12.71 9.24
CA LEU A 336 -11.05 12.06 7.98
C LEU A 336 -10.30 10.73 7.81
N SER A 337 -9.02 10.70 8.19
CA SER A 337 -8.21 9.48 8.16
C SER A 337 -8.78 8.37 9.03
N ARG A 338 -9.35 8.72 10.20
CA ARG A 338 -10.00 7.76 11.11
C ARG A 338 -11.37 7.30 10.60
N ALA A 339 -12.14 8.19 9.97
CA ALA A 339 -13.47 7.86 9.46
C ALA A 339 -13.45 6.93 8.23
N SER A 340 -12.33 6.88 7.50
CA SER A 340 -12.14 6.03 6.32
C SER A 340 -11.35 4.75 6.58
N ALA A 341 -11.04 4.42 7.84
CA ALA A 341 -10.31 3.22 8.24
C ALA A 341 -11.25 2.11 8.73
#